data_AF-A0ABC8SU68-F1
#
_entry.id   AF-A0ABC8SU68-F1
#
_cell.length_a   1.000
_cell.length_b   1.000
_cell.length_c   1.000
_cell.angle_alpha   90.00
_cell.angle_beta   90.00
_cell.angle_gamma   90.00
#
_symmetry.space_group_name_H-M   'P 1'
#
loop_
_entity.id
_entity.type
_entity.pdbx_description
1 polymer ?
#
loop_
_entity_poly.entity_id
_entity_poly.type
_entity_poly.pdbx_seq_one_letter_code
_entity_poly.pdbx_strand_id
1 'polypeptide(L)' 'GYVLINYPHVFPGYLKYLTKKYLKNNNVRNRLRLIASSEDSNVYELHYFNIAKNEGGRR' A
#
# COMPACT_ATOMS: atom_id res chain seq x y z
N GLY A 1 5.02 9.49 -1.65
CA GLY A 1 4.61 9.25 -3.03
C GLY A 1 3.50 8.23 -3.03
N TYR A 2 2.43 8.47 -3.77
CA TYR A 2 1.29 7.56 -3.92
C TYR A 2 1.47 6.76 -5.21
N VAL A 3 1.14 5.47 -5.20
CA VAL A 3 1.02 4.67 -6.42
C VAL A 3 -0.46 4.40 -6.63
N LEU A 4 -1.00 4.88 -7.76
CA LEU A 4 -2.35 4.58 -8.19
C LEU A 4 -2.34 3.24 -8.91
N ILE A 5 -3.13 2.30 -8.42
CA ILE A 5 -3.28 0.97 -9.01
C ILE A 5 -4.73 0.85 -9.46
N ASN A 6 -4.94 0.86 -10.77
CA ASN A 6 -6.25 0.68 -11.40
C ASN A 6 -6.24 -0.64 -12.19
N TYR A 7 -7.05 -1.59 -11.76
CA TYR A 7 -7.27 -2.85 -12.47
C TYR A 7 -8.77 -3.03 -12.74
N PRO A 8 -9.26 -2.52 -13.88
CA PRO A 8 -10.71 -2.48 -14.17
C PRO A 8 -11.35 -3.86 -14.35
N HIS A 9 -10.55 -4.93 -14.40
CA HIS A 9 -11.00 -6.31 -14.60
C HIS A 9 -10.79 -7.21 -13.37
N VAL A 10 -10.24 -6.68 -12.28
CA VAL A 10 -9.91 -7.48 -11.09
C VAL A 10 -10.96 -7.24 -10.01
N PHE A 11 -11.49 -8.33 -9.46
CA PHE A 11 -12.41 -8.23 -8.34
C PHE A 11 -11.76 -7.51 -7.14
N PRO A 12 -12.44 -6.53 -6.52
CA PRO A 12 -11.97 -5.74 -5.37
C PRO A 12 -11.31 -6.57 -4.25
N GLY A 13 -11.92 -7.72 -3.92
CA GLY A 13 -11.44 -8.62 -2.87
C GLY A 13 -10.11 -9.29 -3.21
N TYR A 14 -9.88 -9.59 -4.49
CA TYR A 14 -8.68 -10.29 -4.95
C TYR A 14 -7.46 -9.38 -4.90
N LEU A 15 -7.63 -8.11 -5.28
CA LEU A 15 -6.55 -7.11 -5.22
C LEU A 15 -6.13 -6.82 -3.78
N LYS A 16 -7.09 -6.71 -2.86
CA LYS A 16 -6.81 -6.59 -1.41
C LYS A 16 -6.03 -7.80 -0.87
N TYR A 17 -6.32 -9.01 -1.36
CA TYR A 17 -5.60 -10.22 -0.96
C TYR A 17 -4.16 -10.24 -1.47
N LEU A 18 -3.96 -10.00 -2.77
CA LEU A 18 -2.64 -9.97 -3.40
C LEU A 18 -1.73 -8.92 -2.78
N THR A 19 -2.26 -7.70 -2.60
CA THR A 19 -1.51 -6.60 -1.95
C THR A 19 -1.14 -6.95 -0.52
N LYS A 20 -2.06 -7.49 0.29
CA LYS A 20 -1.71 -7.96 1.65
C LYS A 20 -0.67 -9.08 1.67
N LYS A 21 -0.75 -10.05 0.75
CA LYS A 21 0.22 -11.15 0.64
C LYS A 21 1.62 -10.61 0.31
N TYR A 22 1.70 -9.69 -0.65
CA TYR A 22 2.96 -9.03 -1.02
C TYR A 22 3.53 -8.16 0.10
N LEU A 23 2.68 -7.40 0.80
CA LEU A 23 3.09 -6.56 1.94
C LEU A 23 3.63 -7.39 3.12
N LYS A 24 3.04 -8.58 3.37
CA LYS A 24 3.50 -9.51 4.40
C LYS A 24 4.87 -10.10 4.07
N ASN A 25 5.11 -10.47 2.82
CA ASN A 25 6.36 -11.10 2.40
C ASN A 25 7.56 -10.13 2.42
N ASN A 26 7.30 -8.84 2.17
CA ASN A 26 8.34 -7.81 2.09
C ASN A 26 8.59 -7.07 3.43
N ASN A 27 7.92 -7.44 4.53
CA ASN A 27 8.00 -6.77 5.84
C ASN A 27 7.74 -5.24 5.81
N VAL A 28 7.06 -4.75 4.78
CA VAL A 28 6.73 -3.32 4.54
C VAL A 28 5.39 -2.92 5.16
N ARG A 29 4.82 -3.80 6.01
CA ARG A 29 3.48 -3.64 6.60
C ARG A 29 3.28 -2.33 7.36
N ASN A 30 4.35 -1.79 7.95
CA ASN A 30 4.30 -0.52 8.67
C ASN A 30 4.57 0.71 7.78
N ARG A 31 5.07 0.50 6.55
CA ARG A 31 5.44 1.56 5.62
C ARG A 31 4.39 1.82 4.54
N LEU A 32 3.38 0.95 4.42
CA LEU A 32 2.43 0.98 3.31
C LEU A 32 1.00 0.77 3.81
N ARG A 33 0.08 1.66 3.42
CA ARG A 33 -1.36 1.50 3.64
C ARG A 33 -2.09 1.57 2.30
N LEU A 34 -2.92 0.58 2.03
CA LEU A 34 -3.85 0.58 0.90
C LEU A 34 -5.13 1.31 1.32
N ILE A 35 -5.54 2.28 0.52
CA ILE A 35 -6.78 3.06 0.68
C ILE A 35 -7.63 2.81 -0.58
N ALA A 36 -8.90 2.50 -0.40
CA ALA A 36 -9.83 2.47 -1.53
C ALA A 36 -10.26 3.91 -1.80
N SER A 37 -10.23 4.32 -3.07
CA SER A 37 -10.78 5.63 -3.44
C SER A 37 -12.29 5.64 -3.18
N SER A 38 -12.81 6.78 -2.71
CA SER A 38 -14.22 6.91 -2.33
C SER A 38 -15.18 7.00 -3.52
N GLU A 39 -14.69 7.43 -4.69
CA GLU A 39 -15.49 7.53 -5.92
C GLU A 39 -15.50 6.24 -6.73
N ASP A 40 -14.36 5.55 -6.85
CA ASP A 40 -14.23 4.34 -7.66
C ASP A 40 -13.77 3.14 -6.84
N SER A 41 -14.65 2.15 -6.69
CA SER A 41 -14.33 0.89 -5.99
C SER A 41 -13.20 0.08 -6.65
N ASN A 42 -12.82 0.42 -7.89
CA ASN A 42 -11.75 -0.22 -8.66
C ASN A 42 -10.41 0.53 -8.57
N VAL A 43 -10.41 1.74 -7.99
CA VAL A 43 -9.20 2.55 -7.86
C VAL A 43 -8.69 2.43 -6.43
N TYR A 44 -7.48 1.89 -6.29
CA TYR A 44 -6.81 1.79 -5.01
C TYR A 44 -5.58 2.67 -4.99
N GLU A 45 -5.44 3.39 -3.90
CA GLU A 45 -4.30 4.25 -3.64
C GLU A 45 -3.39 3.56 -2.64
N LEU A 46 -2.11 3.43 -3.00
CA LEU A 46 -1.08 2.95 -2.09
C LEU A 46 -0.33 4.13 -1.49
N HIS A 47 -0.53 4.37 -0.19
CA HIS A 47 0.16 5.42 0.54
C HIS A 47 1.50 4.89 1.10
N TYR A 48 2.61 5.45 0.61
CA TYR A 48 3.95 5.18 1.12
C TYR A 48 4.32 6.12 2.26
N PHE A 49 4.48 5.57 3.46
CA PHE A 49 5.10 6.23 4.60
C PHE A 49 6.58 5.86 4.63
N ASN A 50 7.44 6.79 4.23
CA ASN A 50 8.88 6.61 4.38
C ASN A 50 9.24 6.75 5.86
N ILE A 51 9.12 5.65 6.61
CA ILE A 51 9.81 5.53 7.90
C ILE A 51 11.29 5.37 7.55
N ALA A 52 11.92 6.48 7.17
CA ALA A 52 13.37 6.59 7.28
C ALA A 52 13.70 6.13 8.70
N LYS A 53 14.62 5.17 8.83
CA LYS A 53 15.26 4.89 10.11
C LYS A 53 15.88 6.22 10.57
N ASN A 54 15.16 7.00 11.37
CA ASN A 54 15.78 7.96 12.26
C ASN A 54 16.26 7.15 13.46
N GLU A 55 17.35 6.42 13.25
CA GLU A 55 18.14 5.82 14.30
C GLU A 55 19.59 5.99 13.86
N GLY A 56 20.18 7.16 14.17
CA GLY A 56 21.53 7.50 13.72
C GLY A 56 22.02 8.93 13.96
N GLY A 57 21.39 9.74 14.81
CA GLY A 57 21.93 11.01 15.31
C GLY A 57 22.33 10.88 16.78
N ARG A 58 23.48 10.27 17.02
CA ARG A 58 24.10 10.04 18.33
C ARG A 58 24.53 11.38 18.94
N ARG A 59 23.83 11.88 19.96
CA ARG A 59 24.32 12.61 21.15
C ARG A 59 23.17 13.20 21.96
#